data_AF-A0AAU8J3L0-F1
#
_entry.id   AF-A0AAU8J3L0-F1
#
_cell.length_a   1.000
_cell.length_b   1.000
_cell.length_c   1.000
_cell.angle_alpha   90.00
_cell.angle_beta   90.00
_cell.angle_gamma   90.00
#
_symmetry.space_group_name_H-M   'P 1'
#
loop_
_entity.id
_entity.type
_entity.pdbx_description
1 polymer ?
#
loop_
_entity_poly.entity_id
_entity_poly.type
_entity_poly.pdbx_seq_one_letter_code
_entity_poly.pdbx_strand_id
1 'polypeptide(L)' 'MSHSQPPWASVRRSERLAGTPIVRRGAHWWMVSLSGTLLATDPAFTGELDRFAADLAAADQAVAALRATRTKPRKARS' A
#
# COMPACT_ATOMS: atom_id res chain seq x y z
N MET A 1 20.28 14.73 -18.79
CA MET A 1 18.99 15.40 -18.52
C MET A 1 18.37 14.75 -17.31
N SER A 2 18.23 15.47 -16.19
CA SER A 2 17.63 14.92 -14.97
C SER A 2 16.15 14.66 -15.20
N HIS A 3 15.73 13.39 -15.13
CA HIS A 3 14.32 13.03 -15.16
C HIS A 3 13.68 13.56 -13.88
N SER A 4 12.94 14.67 -13.99
CA SER A 4 12.09 15.15 -12.90
C SER A 4 10.99 14.11 -12.70
N GLN A 5 11.15 13.27 -11.67
CA GLN A 5 10.10 12.32 -11.30
C GLN A 5 8.84 13.13 -10.96
N PRO A 6 7.69 12.81 -11.56
CA PRO A 6 6.45 13.49 -11.22
C PRO A 6 6.19 13.41 -9.70
N PRO A 7 5.54 14.41 -9.08
CA PRO A 7 5.32 14.45 -7.63
C PRO A 7 4.46 13.29 -7.08
N TRP A 8 3.86 12.47 -7.96
CA TRP A 8 3.17 11.24 -7.59
C TRP A 8 4.09 10.01 -7.57
N ALA A 9 5.29 10.07 -8.13
CA ALA A 9 6.27 8.99 -8.16
C ALA A 9 7.09 8.87 -6.87
N SER A 10 7.05 9.89 -6.00
CA SER A 10 7.61 9.87 -4.64
C SER A 10 6.62 9.36 -3.59
N VAL A 11 5.37 9.06 -3.98
CA VAL A 11 4.38 8.40 -3.12
C VAL A 11 4.98 7.06 -2.69
N ARG A 12 5.16 6.86 -1.37
CA ARG A 12 5.75 5.61 -0.89
C ARG A 12 4.88 4.47 -1.39
N ARG A 13 5.49 3.35 -1.80
CA ARG A 13 4.73 2.18 -2.28
C ARG A 13 3.64 1.75 -1.28
N SER A 14 3.86 2.00 0.00
CA SER A 14 2.93 1.82 1.12
C SER A 14 1.66 2.68 1.07
N GLU A 15 1.69 3.82 0.39
CA GLU A 15 0.56 4.75 0.25
C GLU A 15 -0.31 4.39 -0.97
N ARG A 16 0.24 3.63 -1.93
CA ARG A 16 -0.51 3.08 -3.07
C ARG A 16 -1.12 1.74 -2.72
N LEU A 17 -2.41 1.63 -2.98
CA LEU A 17 -3.14 0.40 -2.72
C LEU A 17 -2.76 -0.66 -3.76
N ALA A 18 -1.94 -1.65 -3.39
CA ALA A 18 -1.56 -2.78 -4.25
C ALA A 18 -1.07 -2.41 -5.67
N GLY A 19 -0.42 -1.25 -5.85
CA GLY A 19 0.04 -0.79 -7.16
C GLY A 19 -1.05 -0.24 -8.09
N THR A 20 -2.28 -0.09 -7.60
CA THR A 20 -3.39 0.57 -8.30
C THR A 20 -3.18 2.09 -8.35
N PRO A 21 -3.93 2.81 -9.20
CA PRO A 21 -3.98 4.28 -9.18
C PRO A 21 -4.61 4.88 -7.91
N ILE A 22 -4.94 4.10 -6.88
CA ILE A 22 -5.53 4.58 -5.63
C ILE A 22 -4.46 4.81 -4.58
N VAL A 23 -4.47 6.00 -3.95
CA VAL A 23 -3.53 6.44 -2.93
C VAL A 23 -4.27 6.92 -1.69
N ARG A 24 -3.81 6.52 -0.49
CA ARG A 24 -4.28 7.10 0.78
C ARG A 24 -3.37 8.23 1.22
N ARG A 25 -3.93 9.42 1.47
CA ARG A 25 -3.21 10.57 2.04
C ARG A 25 -3.94 11.09 3.27
N GLY A 26 -3.36 10.86 4.45
CA GLY A 26 -4.07 11.07 5.71
C GLY A 26 -5.32 10.20 5.79
N ALA A 27 -6.47 10.82 6.05
CA ALA A 27 -7.77 10.14 6.10
C ALA A 27 -8.48 10.05 4.73
N HIS A 28 -7.88 10.55 3.64
CA HIS A 28 -8.56 10.70 2.36
C HIS A 28 -7.98 9.77 1.29
N TRP A 29 -8.88 9.27 0.43
CA TRP A 29 -8.54 8.44 -0.72
C TRP A 29 -8.50 9.29 -1.99
N TRP A 30 -7.44 9.12 -2.78
CA TRP A 30 -7.20 9.84 -4.02
C TRP A 30 -7.00 8.87 -5.17
N MET A 31 -7.66 9.12 -6.29
CA MET A 31 -7.41 8.43 -7.56
C MET A 31 -6.43 9.27 -8.39
N VAL A 32 -5.33 8.65 -8.82
CA VAL A 32 -4.27 9.29 -9.61
C VAL A 32 -4.34 8.76 -11.04
N SER A 33 -4.53 9.67 -12.00
CA SER A 33 -4.44 9.37 -13.42
C SER A 33 -3.37 10.25 -14.07
N LEU A 34 -3.07 9.99 -15.35
CA LEU A 34 -2.18 10.85 -16.14
C LEU A 34 -2.71 12.30 -16.25
N SER A 35 -4.04 12.46 -16.20
CA SER A 35 -4.71 13.75 -16.34
C SER A 35 -4.83 14.52 -15.02
N GLY A 36 -4.49 13.90 -13.88
CA GLY A 36 -4.52 14.54 -12.57
C GLY A 36 -5.01 13.62 -11.45
N THR A 37 -5.26 14.24 -10.30
CA THR A 37 -5.70 13.58 -9.07
C THR A 37 -7.13 13.97 -8.71
N LEU A 38 -7.97 12.97 -8.43
CA LEU A 38 -9.35 13.13 -8.02
C LEU A 38 -9.55 12.61 -6.60
N LEU A 39 -10.21 13.39 -5.75
CA LEU A 39 -10.61 12.95 -4.41
C LEU A 39 -11.78 11.96 -4.51
N ALA A 40 -11.67 10.81 -3.86
CA ALA A 40 -12.79 9.89 -3.68
C ALA A 40 -13.65 10.38 -2.51
N THR A 41 -14.88 10.80 -2.80
CA THR A 41 -15.80 11.35 -1.80
C THR A 41 -17.02 10.48 -1.53
N ASP A 42 -17.27 9.47 -2.36
CA ASP A 42 -18.38 8.53 -2.14
C ASP A 42 -18.11 7.64 -0.91
N PRO A 43 -18.93 7.73 0.15
CA PRO A 43 -18.66 7.02 1.41
C PRO A 43 -18.61 5.50 1.26
N ALA A 44 -19.49 4.93 0.41
CA ALA A 44 -19.52 3.49 0.17
C ALA A 44 -18.23 3.02 -0.49
N PHE A 45 -17.81 3.71 -1.56
CA PHE A 45 -16.54 3.45 -2.23
C PHE A 45 -15.35 3.61 -1.30
N THR A 46 -15.26 4.69 -0.51
CA THR A 46 -14.14 4.88 0.43
C THR A 46 -14.13 3.83 1.54
N GLY A 47 -15.29 3.35 1.98
CA GLY A 47 -15.41 2.28 2.97
C GLY A 47 -14.86 0.94 2.45
N GLU A 48 -15.11 0.61 1.18
CA GLU A 48 -14.52 -0.58 0.56
C GLU A 48 -12.99 -0.45 0.42
N LEU A 49 -12.48 0.74 0.09
CA LEU A 49 -11.03 0.99 0.05
C LEU A 49 -10.39 0.83 1.43
N ASP A 50 -11.03 1.29 2.50
CA ASP A 50 -10.55 1.10 3.87
C ASP A 50 -10.53 -0.39 4.25
N ARG A 51 -11.58 -1.15 3.91
CA ARG A 51 -11.62 -2.60 4.16
C ARG A 51 -10.51 -3.33 3.40
N PHE A 52 -10.35 -3.03 2.12
CA PHE A 52 -9.30 -3.64 1.30
C PHE A 52 -7.90 -3.29 1.82
N ALA A 53 -7.68 -2.05 2.28
CA ALA A 53 -6.41 -1.66 2.88
C ALA A 53 -6.10 -2.43 4.17
N ALA A 54 -7.13 -2.70 5.00
CA ALA A 54 -6.99 -3.51 6.20
C ALA A 54 -6.64 -4.98 5.86
N ASP A 55 -7.32 -5.57 4.88
CA ASP A 55 -7.05 -6.94 4.42
C ASP A 55 -5.62 -7.08 3.86
N LEU A 56 -5.18 -6.08 3.06
CA LEU A 56 -3.83 -6.05 2.52
C LEU A 56 -2.78 -5.95 3.64
N ALA A 57 -3.01 -5.10 4.64
CA ALA A 57 -2.11 -4.97 5.78
C ALA A 57 -2.04 -6.28 6.59
N ALA A 58 -3.17 -6.97 6.79
CA ALA A 58 -3.20 -8.27 7.44
C ALA A 58 -2.42 -9.34 6.65
N ALA A 59 -2.55 -9.34 5.33
CA ALA A 59 -1.80 -10.24 4.45
C ALA A 59 -0.29 -9.97 4.53
N ASP A 60 0.14 -8.70 4.47
CA ASP A 60 1.54 -8.31 4.60
C ASP A 60 2.12 -8.73 5.97
N GLN A 61 1.36 -8.57 7.05
CA GLN A 61 1.75 -9.03 8.39
C GLN A 61 1.88 -10.56 8.45
N ALA A 62 0.95 -11.30 7.85
CA ALA A 62 1.01 -12.76 7.79
C ALA A 62 2.27 -13.23 7.02
N VAL A 63 2.56 -12.62 5.88
CA VAL A 63 3.78 -12.91 5.11
C VAL A 63 5.04 -12.56 5.90
N ALA A 64 5.05 -11.43 6.60
CA ALA A 64 6.16 -11.04 7.47
C ALA A 64 6.39 -12.05 8.60
N ALA A 65 5.32 -12.53 9.25
CA ALA A 65 5.39 -13.55 10.29
C ALA A 65 5.96 -14.88 9.75
N LEU A 66 5.50 -15.34 8.58
CA LEU A 66 6.02 -16.54 7.92
C LEU A 66 7.50 -16.42 7.54
N ARG A 67 7.94 -15.23 7.12
CA ARG A 67 9.37 -14.98 6.85
C ARG A 67 10.20 -15.03 8.13
N ALA A 68 9.71 -14.43 9.21
CA ALA A 68 10.37 -14.42 10.52
C ALA A 68 10.49 -15.82 11.15
N THR A 69 9.51 -16.70 10.96
CA THR A 69 9.61 -18.09 11.43
C THR A 69 10.61 -18.91 10.64
N ARG A 70 10.71 -18.68 9.31
CA ARG A 70 11.72 -19.32 8.44
C ARG A 70 13.15 -18.89 8.70
N THR A 71 13.38 -17.65 9.14
CA THR A 71 14.72 -17.13 9.44
C THR A 71 15.20 -17.45 10.86
N LYS A 72 14.39 -18.07 11.73
CA LYS A 72 14.93 -18.63 12.98
C LYS A 72 15.90 -19.76 12.64
N PRO A 73 17.19 -19.69 13.01
CA PRO A 73 18.12 -20.77 12.74
C PRO A 73 17.62 -22.02 13.46
N ARG A 74 17.61 -23.14 12.73
CA ARG A 74 17.37 -24.47 13.28
C ARG A 74 18.49 -24.69 14.31
N LYS A 75 18.22 -24.38 15.59
CA LYS A 75 19.19 -24.53 16.68
C LYS A 75 19.79 -25.94 16.55
N ALA A 76 21.10 -25.96 16.34
CA ALA A 76 21.87 -27.16 16.08
C ALA A 76 21.45 -28.24 17.07
N ARG A 77 21.00 -29.37 16.53
CA ARG A 77 20.80 -30.59 17.31
C ARG A 77 22.20 -31.17 17.46
N SER A 78 22.87 -30.79 18.54
CA SER A 78 24.07 -31.45 19.04
C SER A 78 23.69 -32.75 19.74
#